data_AF-A0A8H5BED8-F1
#
_entry.id   AF-A0A8H5BED8-F1
#
_cell.length_a   1.000
_cell.length_b   1.000
_cell.length_c   1.000
_cell.angle_alpha   90.00
_cell.angle_beta   90.00
_cell.angle_gamma   90.00
#
_symmetry.space_group_name_H-M   'P 1'
#
loop_
_entity.id
_entity.type
_entity.pdbx_description
1 polymer ?
#
loop_
_entity_poly.entity_id
_entity_poly.type
_entity_poly.pdbx_seq_one_letter_code
_entity_poly.pdbx_strand_id
1 'polypeptide(L)'
;MAHSTSQSLVQTTQTQNPALWVSAPDECDIRAGKTLYRLELGVLAKISVFFGNLNRQAVQQEGEIVVISEFNEPEFEYYAYVAYSLPIKAGFKDLDKYVLVRALQLSKFLISPLLRDTALNHIRARRYEFSLAEIFKICRDLPTRQFVEYAFRRLLELQPRWSLLPADDIQTVGFPVMVAAVQVRDGIETHRRLVAGEPPILTHAPTCTDTTRCTDDWVQIWWNIIGRYLLEAREDVSWDQAVEKLLQCDFGAMDRLCLQSALDIVKGGDPMLAESRFISNATEQVMKLFGEAETWEI
;
A
#
# COMPACT_ATOMS: atom_id res chain seq x y z
N MET A 1 28.14 -3.44 -22.95
CA MET A 1 28.30 -2.05 -23.44
C MET A 1 26.94 -1.39 -23.37
N ALA A 2 26.68 -0.64 -22.29
CA ALA A 2 25.51 0.20 -22.15
C ALA A 2 25.99 1.44 -21.38
N HIS A 3 25.99 2.59 -22.04
CA HIS A 3 26.44 3.86 -21.47
C HIS A 3 25.37 4.37 -20.49
N SER A 4 25.73 4.41 -19.21
CA SER A 4 25.00 5.15 -18.18
C SER A 4 25.46 6.60 -18.21
N THR A 5 24.58 7.50 -18.60
CA THR A 5 24.82 8.95 -18.59
C THR A 5 24.52 9.48 -17.19
N SER A 6 25.56 9.64 -16.37
CA SER A 6 25.49 10.30 -15.07
C SER A 6 25.43 11.81 -15.26
N GLN A 7 24.26 12.44 -15.14
CA GLN A 7 24.15 13.89 -15.02
C GLN A 7 24.51 14.30 -13.58
N SER A 8 25.57 15.10 -13.42
CA SER A 8 26.01 15.60 -12.12
C SER A 8 25.23 16.85 -11.73
N LEU A 9 24.63 16.84 -10.54
CA LEU A 9 24.10 18.04 -9.88
C LEU A 9 25.25 19.00 -9.56
N VAL A 10 25.37 20.10 -10.30
CA VAL A 10 26.30 21.18 -9.98
C VAL A 10 25.70 22.00 -8.83
N GLN A 11 26.29 21.88 -7.63
CA GLN A 11 26.08 22.83 -6.54
C GLN A 11 27.00 24.03 -6.76
N THR A 12 26.45 25.15 -7.18
CA THR A 12 27.20 26.42 -7.24
C THR A 12 26.91 27.26 -6.00
N THR A 13 27.83 27.19 -5.04
CA THR A 13 28.05 28.30 -4.10
C THR A 13 28.41 29.54 -4.89
N GLN A 14 27.68 30.64 -4.66
CA GLN A 14 27.82 31.90 -5.37
C GLN A 14 29.28 32.43 -5.34
N THR A 15 29.93 32.42 -6.50
CA THR A 15 30.96 33.40 -6.86
C THR A 15 30.73 33.83 -8.29
N GLN A 16 30.53 35.14 -8.47
CA GLN A 16 30.21 35.80 -9.74
C GLN A 16 31.26 35.49 -10.81
N ASN A 17 30.85 34.88 -11.92
CA ASN A 17 31.58 34.90 -13.18
C ASN A 17 30.57 34.76 -14.35
N PRO A 18 30.51 35.68 -15.33
CA PRO A 18 29.53 35.65 -16.39
C PRO A 18 30.08 34.81 -17.55
N ALA A 19 29.99 33.49 -17.43
CA ALA A 19 30.13 32.61 -18.58
C ALA A 19 28.73 32.39 -19.16
N LEU A 20 28.57 32.68 -20.46
CA LEU A 20 27.38 32.35 -21.23
C LEU A 20 27.12 30.84 -21.15
N TRP A 21 26.17 30.46 -20.30
CA TRP A 21 25.53 29.15 -20.37
C TRP A 21 24.33 29.32 -21.30
N VAL A 22 24.39 28.69 -22.47
CA VAL A 22 23.19 28.48 -23.27
C VAL A 22 22.37 27.46 -22.50
N SER A 23 21.47 27.96 -21.66
CA SER A 23 20.46 27.17 -20.95
C SER A 23 19.71 26.32 -21.97
N ALA A 24 19.55 25.02 -21.69
CA ALA A 24 18.63 24.21 -22.47
C ALA A 24 17.26 24.92 -22.49
N PRO A 25 16.55 24.96 -23.62
CA PRO A 25 15.41 25.86 -23.80
C PRO A 25 14.26 25.66 -22.80
N ASP A 26 14.26 24.57 -22.04
CA ASP A 26 13.23 24.21 -21.06
C ASP A 26 13.72 24.20 -19.59
N GLU A 27 14.93 24.68 -19.30
CA GLU A 27 15.41 24.85 -17.93
C GLU A 27 14.79 26.10 -17.27
N CYS A 28 14.33 25.95 -16.03
CA CYS A 28 13.89 27.06 -15.19
C CYS A 28 14.61 27.06 -13.84
N ASP A 29 14.80 28.26 -13.29
CA ASP A 29 15.34 28.45 -11.95
C ASP A 29 14.17 28.47 -10.96
N ILE A 30 14.09 27.44 -10.10
CA ILE A 30 13.09 27.32 -9.06
C ILE A 30 13.73 27.58 -7.71
N ARG A 31 13.14 28.48 -6.92
CA ARG A 31 13.55 28.74 -5.54
C ARG A 31 12.60 28.04 -4.57
N ALA A 32 13.17 27.16 -3.74
CA ALA A 32 12.48 26.56 -2.59
C ALA A 32 13.32 26.82 -1.34
N GLY A 33 12.74 27.53 -0.36
CA GLY A 33 13.49 28.07 0.77
C GLY A 33 14.61 29.02 0.33
N LYS A 34 15.85 28.73 0.72
CA LYS A 34 17.04 29.52 0.37
C LYS A 34 17.81 28.93 -0.81
N THR A 35 17.46 27.72 -1.24
CA THR A 35 18.14 27.03 -2.33
C THR A 35 17.50 27.36 -3.68
N LEU A 36 18.36 27.62 -4.67
CA LEU A 36 17.98 27.78 -6.07
C LEU A 36 18.31 26.50 -6.84
N TYR A 37 17.32 25.93 -7.49
CA TYR A 37 17.42 24.72 -8.29
C TYR A 37 17.27 25.08 -9.75
N ARG A 38 18.16 24.58 -10.60
CA ARG A 38 17.99 24.66 -12.06
C ARG A 38 17.50 23.31 -12.56
N LEU A 39 16.26 23.26 -13.04
CA LEU A 39 15.57 22.03 -13.41
C LEU A 39 14.82 22.20 -14.72
N GLU A 40 14.59 21.10 -15.43
CA GLU A 40 13.76 21.05 -16.63
C GLU A 40 12.26 21.10 -16.28
N LEU A 41 11.58 22.18 -16.64
CA LEU A 41 10.15 22.35 -16.36
C LEU A 41 9.32 21.23 -17.01
N GLY A 42 9.75 20.73 -18.16
CA GLY A 42 9.13 19.60 -18.86
C GLY A 42 9.12 18.31 -18.04
N VAL A 43 10.13 18.05 -17.21
CA VAL A 43 10.17 16.87 -16.33
C VAL A 43 9.22 17.06 -15.15
N LEU A 44 9.22 18.23 -14.54
CA LEU A 44 8.32 18.55 -13.43
C LEU A 44 6.84 18.51 -13.86
N ALA A 45 6.54 19.02 -15.06
CA ALA A 45 5.20 19.00 -15.65
C ALA A 45 4.68 17.59 -15.95
N LYS A 46 5.55 16.58 -16.16
CA LYS A 46 5.11 15.19 -16.37
C LYS A 46 4.44 14.59 -15.15
N ILE A 47 4.79 15.07 -13.95
CA ILE A 47 4.33 14.47 -12.70
C ILE A 47 3.41 15.40 -11.91
N SER A 48 3.19 16.63 -12.37
CA SER A 48 2.36 17.63 -11.68
C SER A 48 1.67 18.56 -12.67
N VAL A 49 0.35 18.68 -12.51
CA VAL A 49 -0.47 19.61 -13.30
C VAL A 49 -0.11 21.06 -12.99
N PHE A 50 0.25 21.38 -11.73
CA PHE A 50 0.72 22.72 -11.35
C PHE A 50 1.87 23.19 -12.23
N PHE A 51 2.93 22.37 -12.37
CA PHE A 51 4.07 22.72 -13.22
C PHE A 51 3.72 22.67 -14.72
N GLY A 52 2.76 21.86 -15.13
CA GLY A 52 2.24 21.87 -16.50
C GLY A 52 1.51 23.16 -16.87
N ASN A 53 0.86 23.80 -15.89
CA ASN A 53 0.10 25.03 -16.06
C ASN A 53 0.94 26.30 -15.89
N LEU A 54 2.17 26.20 -15.38
CA LEU A 54 3.09 27.34 -15.37
C LEU A 54 3.30 27.82 -16.81
N ASN A 55 2.96 29.08 -17.07
CA ASN A 55 3.01 29.65 -18.40
C ASN A 55 4.46 29.66 -18.92
N ARG A 56 4.78 28.70 -19.79
CA ARG A 56 6.14 28.55 -20.36
C ARG A 56 6.64 29.83 -21.02
N GLN A 57 5.74 30.63 -21.59
CA GLN A 57 6.09 31.90 -22.23
C GLN A 57 6.41 33.00 -21.23
N ALA A 58 5.79 33.02 -20.05
CA ALA A 58 6.12 33.99 -19.00
C ALA A 58 7.46 33.63 -18.33
N VAL A 59 7.68 32.36 -18.01
CA VAL A 59 8.93 31.89 -17.35
C VAL A 59 10.17 32.08 -18.25
N GLN A 60 10.04 31.88 -19.57
CA GLN A 60 11.17 32.00 -20.50
C GLN A 60 11.50 33.45 -20.90
N GLN A 61 10.58 34.40 -20.80
CA GLN A 61 10.81 35.78 -21.27
C GLN A 61 11.56 36.68 -20.28
N GLU A 62 11.58 36.35 -18.99
CA GLU A 62 12.13 37.27 -17.97
C GLU A 62 13.33 36.73 -17.17
N GLY A 63 13.81 35.51 -17.43
CA GLY A 63 14.79 34.89 -16.51
C GLY A 63 14.24 34.82 -15.08
N GLU A 64 12.92 34.71 -14.97
CA GLU A 64 12.18 34.86 -13.74
C GLU A 64 12.37 33.61 -12.88
N ILE A 65 12.86 33.81 -11.65
CA ILE A 65 13.00 32.73 -10.69
C ILE A 65 11.60 32.37 -10.20
N VAL A 66 11.16 31.14 -10.46
CA VAL A 66 9.89 30.62 -9.96
C VAL A 66 10.04 30.36 -8.46
N VAL A 67 9.43 31.21 -7.64
CA VAL A 67 9.45 31.04 -6.17
C VAL A 67 8.23 30.23 -5.76
N ILE A 68 8.44 29.06 -5.15
CA ILE A 68 7.35 28.23 -4.62
C ILE A 68 7.40 28.28 -3.10
N SER A 69 6.59 29.16 -2.53
CA SER A 69 6.58 29.45 -1.09
C SER A 69 6.11 28.30 -0.20
N GLU A 70 5.40 27.35 -0.81
CA GLU A 70 4.79 26.19 -0.17
C GLU A 70 5.81 25.11 0.21
N PHE A 71 7.02 25.17 -0.37
CA PHE A 71 8.08 24.20 -0.14
C PHE A 71 9.18 24.77 0.77
N ASN A 72 9.60 23.96 1.74
CA ASN A 72 10.97 24.04 2.24
C ASN A 72 11.93 23.19 1.39
N GLU A 73 13.23 23.31 1.65
CA GLU A 73 14.27 22.62 0.88
C GLU A 73 14.11 21.09 0.89
N PRO A 74 13.96 20.40 2.04
CA PRO A 74 13.77 18.94 2.06
C PRO A 74 12.53 18.45 1.30
N GLU A 75 11.42 19.19 1.40
CA GLU A 75 10.19 18.87 0.68
C GLU A 75 10.39 18.95 -0.84
N PHE A 76 11.09 19.98 -1.31
CA PHE A 76 11.34 20.15 -2.74
C PHE A 76 12.37 19.16 -3.26
N GLU A 77 13.40 18.85 -2.49
CA GLU A 77 14.37 17.80 -2.82
C GLU A 77 13.68 16.43 -2.95
N TYR A 78 12.73 16.12 -2.08
CA TYR A 78 11.93 14.91 -2.20
C TYR A 78 11.03 14.91 -3.45
N TYR A 79 10.44 16.05 -3.80
CA TYR A 79 9.68 16.18 -5.06
C TYR A 79 10.58 15.96 -6.28
N ALA A 80 11.74 16.61 -6.33
CA ALA A 80 12.71 16.46 -7.41
C ALA A 80 13.24 15.02 -7.50
N TYR A 81 13.44 14.36 -6.36
CA TYR A 81 13.74 12.93 -6.31
C TYR A 81 12.70 12.11 -7.07
N VAL A 82 11.42 12.32 -6.79
CA VAL A 82 10.33 11.60 -7.48
C VAL A 82 10.30 11.94 -8.96
N ALA A 83 10.44 13.22 -9.32
CA ALA A 83 10.37 13.68 -10.72
C ALA A 83 11.47 13.10 -11.60
N TYR A 84 12.70 13.06 -11.08
CA TYR A 84 13.88 12.68 -11.86
C TYR A 84 14.38 11.27 -11.57
N SER A 85 13.74 10.55 -10.62
CA SER A 85 14.23 9.26 -10.14
C SER A 85 15.70 9.31 -9.69
N LEU A 86 16.14 10.46 -9.15
CA LEU A 86 17.53 10.67 -8.77
C LEU A 86 17.88 9.82 -7.55
N PRO A 87 19.14 9.42 -7.36
CA PRO A 87 19.58 8.96 -6.04
C PRO A 87 19.56 10.16 -5.07
N ILE A 88 18.79 10.08 -3.97
CA ILE A 88 18.84 11.10 -2.91
C ILE A 88 20.24 11.11 -2.30
N LYS A 89 20.86 12.30 -2.16
CA LYS A 89 22.23 12.48 -1.66
C LYS A 89 22.43 12.02 -0.21
N ALA A 90 21.37 11.85 0.56
CA ALA A 90 21.37 11.21 1.88
C ALA A 90 20.45 9.99 1.83
N GLY A 91 20.92 8.86 2.36
CA GLY A 91 20.20 7.59 2.29
C GLY A 91 18.77 7.72 2.80
N PHE A 92 17.82 7.13 2.07
CA PHE A 92 16.39 7.10 2.37
C PHE A 92 16.02 6.72 3.82
N LYS A 93 16.92 6.07 4.54
CA LYS A 93 16.78 5.73 5.96
C LYS A 93 16.69 6.96 6.87
N ASP A 94 17.20 8.10 6.44
CA ASP A 94 17.24 9.33 7.24
C ASP A 94 16.19 10.37 6.81
N LEU A 95 15.31 10.03 5.86
CA LEU A 95 14.25 10.95 5.45
C LEU A 95 13.29 11.17 6.63
N ASP A 96 13.08 12.41 7.04
CA ASP A 96 12.17 12.69 8.16
C ASP A 96 10.73 12.28 7.80
N LYS A 97 10.04 11.67 8.77
CA LYS A 97 8.60 11.39 8.71
C LYS A 97 7.79 12.61 8.30
N TYR A 98 8.17 13.79 8.81
CA TYR A 98 7.56 15.06 8.48
C TYR A 98 7.56 15.31 6.96
N VAL A 99 8.68 15.03 6.28
CA VAL A 99 8.81 15.24 4.83
C VAL A 99 7.82 14.34 4.07
N LEU A 100 7.62 13.09 4.49
CA LEU A 100 6.64 12.19 3.85
C LEU A 100 5.21 12.69 4.02
N VAL A 101 4.83 13.13 5.22
CA VAL A 101 3.48 13.67 5.47
C VAL A 101 3.27 14.97 4.68
N ARG A 102 4.29 15.83 4.63
CA ARG A 102 4.26 17.07 3.83
C ARG A 102 4.19 16.78 2.35
N ALA A 103 4.90 15.77 1.84
CA ALA A 103 4.82 15.36 0.44
C ALA A 103 3.39 14.93 0.05
N LEU A 104 2.64 14.29 0.96
CA LEU A 104 1.22 13.99 0.72
C LEU A 104 0.36 15.26 0.62
N GLN A 105 0.58 16.24 1.50
CA GLN A 105 -0.14 17.51 1.44
C GLN A 105 0.20 18.28 0.16
N LEU A 106 1.48 18.32 -0.20
CA LEU A 106 1.98 18.94 -1.42
C LEU A 106 1.48 18.22 -2.68
N SER A 107 1.28 16.89 -2.63
CA SER A 107 0.72 16.15 -3.76
C SER A 107 -0.69 16.61 -4.14
N LYS A 108 -1.48 17.10 -3.17
CA LYS A 108 -2.78 17.71 -3.41
C LYS A 108 -2.64 19.09 -4.06
N PHE A 109 -1.76 19.94 -3.53
CA PHE A 109 -1.48 21.25 -4.09
C PHE A 109 -0.94 21.18 -5.52
N LEU A 110 0.02 20.29 -5.75
CA LEU A 110 0.65 20.09 -7.05
C LEU A 110 -0.19 19.28 -8.03
N ILE A 111 -1.26 18.64 -7.56
CA ILE A 111 -2.06 17.66 -8.32
C ILE A 111 -1.11 16.62 -8.93
N SER A 112 -0.40 15.90 -8.05
CA SER A 112 0.65 14.94 -8.41
C SER A 112 0.35 13.54 -7.86
N PRO A 113 -0.33 12.66 -8.63
CA PRO A 113 -0.58 11.29 -8.23
C PRO A 113 0.72 10.51 -7.96
N LEU A 114 1.75 10.72 -8.77
CA LEU A 114 3.04 10.04 -8.60
C LEU A 114 3.72 10.40 -7.27
N LEU A 115 3.73 11.69 -6.88
CA LEU A 115 4.28 12.12 -5.59
C LEU A 115 3.50 11.50 -4.44
N ARG A 116 2.17 11.51 -4.53
CA ARG A 116 1.28 10.90 -3.54
C ARG A 116 1.60 9.42 -3.36
N ASP A 117 1.53 8.65 -4.44
CA ASP A 117 1.63 7.19 -4.39
C ASP A 117 3.04 6.76 -3.95
N THR A 118 4.07 7.50 -4.36
CA THR A 118 5.45 7.28 -3.90
C THR A 118 5.61 7.55 -2.40
N ALA A 119 5.06 8.67 -1.89
CA ALA A 119 5.07 8.96 -0.46
C ALA A 119 4.29 7.92 0.35
N LEU A 120 3.12 7.49 -0.10
CA LEU A 120 2.35 6.42 0.54
C LEU A 120 3.13 5.11 0.57
N ASN A 121 3.80 4.74 -0.52
CA ASN A 121 4.64 3.53 -0.57
C ASN A 121 5.81 3.60 0.43
N HIS A 122 6.46 4.75 0.58
CA HIS A 122 7.51 4.93 1.59
C HIS A 122 6.97 4.86 3.03
N ILE A 123 5.79 5.41 3.29
CA ILE A 123 5.12 5.29 4.60
C ILE A 123 4.81 3.81 4.90
N ARG A 124 4.34 3.05 3.90
CA ARG A 124 4.09 1.60 4.02
C ARG A 124 5.37 0.82 4.29
N ALA A 125 6.46 1.14 3.60
CA ALA A 125 7.76 0.51 3.82
C ALA A 125 8.30 0.78 5.24
N ARG A 126 7.95 1.93 5.83
CA ARG A 126 8.35 2.35 7.19
C ARG A 126 7.24 2.11 8.21
N ARG A 127 6.50 1.00 8.07
CA ARG A 127 5.30 0.69 8.88
C ARG A 127 5.48 0.86 10.38
N TYR A 128 6.67 0.61 10.94
CA TYR A 128 6.91 0.70 12.39
C TYR A 128 7.18 2.11 12.90
N GLU A 129 7.46 3.08 12.03
CA GLU A 129 7.74 4.46 12.41
C GLU A 129 6.49 5.34 12.52
N PHE A 130 5.39 4.87 11.93
CA PHE A 130 4.09 5.51 12.01
C PHE A 130 3.23 4.75 13.02
N SER A 131 2.63 5.45 13.96
CA SER A 131 1.59 4.89 14.83
C SER A 131 0.31 4.64 14.03
N LEU A 132 -0.60 3.84 14.59
CA LEU A 132 -1.89 3.61 13.95
C LEU A 132 -2.70 4.91 13.85
N ALA A 133 -2.69 5.71 14.91
CA ALA A 133 -3.35 7.00 14.98
C ALA A 133 -2.87 7.96 13.87
N GLU A 134 -1.56 8.01 13.62
CA GLU A 134 -0.99 8.86 12.57
C GLU A 134 -1.40 8.40 11.17
N ILE A 135 -1.42 7.08 10.92
CA ILE A 135 -1.91 6.55 9.65
C ILE A 135 -3.38 6.94 9.44
N PHE A 136 -4.23 6.75 10.45
CA PHE A 136 -5.65 7.11 10.33
C PHE A 136 -5.90 8.61 10.23
N LYS A 137 -5.02 9.44 10.80
CA LYS A 137 -5.03 10.89 10.57
C LYS A 137 -4.73 11.20 9.10
N ILE A 138 -3.69 10.59 8.53
CA ILE A 138 -3.34 10.74 7.11
C ILE A 138 -4.49 10.26 6.21
N CYS A 139 -5.11 9.11 6.52
CA CYS A 139 -6.26 8.60 5.78
C CYS A 139 -7.45 9.55 5.78
N ARG A 140 -7.70 10.28 6.89
CA ARG A 140 -8.76 11.28 6.96
C ARG A 140 -8.45 12.52 6.12
N ASP A 141 -7.19 12.95 6.13
CA ASP A 141 -6.76 14.13 5.38
C ASP A 141 -6.66 13.85 3.86
N LEU A 142 -6.30 12.61 3.49
CA LEU A 142 -6.10 12.17 2.11
C LEU A 142 -6.59 10.71 1.92
N PRO A 143 -7.91 10.49 1.84
CA PRO A 143 -8.46 9.15 1.72
C PRO A 143 -8.22 8.61 0.31
N THR A 144 -7.27 7.69 0.19
CA THR A 144 -7.14 6.81 -0.98
C THR A 144 -7.54 5.41 -0.57
N ARG A 145 -8.32 4.73 -1.43
CA ARG A 145 -8.81 3.37 -1.15
C ARG A 145 -7.68 2.43 -0.73
N GLN A 146 -6.56 2.45 -1.46
CA GLN A 146 -5.41 1.58 -1.19
C GLN A 146 -4.77 1.86 0.17
N PHE A 147 -4.69 3.13 0.59
CA PHE A 147 -4.06 3.49 1.85
C PHE A 147 -5.00 3.28 3.05
N VAL A 148 -6.30 3.52 2.88
CA VAL A 148 -7.31 3.16 3.87
C VAL A 148 -7.36 1.65 4.07
N GLU A 149 -7.31 0.86 3.00
CA GLU A 149 -7.23 -0.61 3.12
C GLU A 149 -5.98 -1.03 3.90
N TYR A 150 -4.83 -0.43 3.60
CA TYR A 150 -3.59 -0.66 4.34
C TYR A 150 -3.72 -0.32 5.84
N ALA A 151 -4.27 0.85 6.16
CA ALA A 151 -4.50 1.28 7.54
C ALA A 151 -5.43 0.32 8.28
N PHE A 152 -6.50 -0.10 7.61
CA PHE A 152 -7.50 -1.00 8.16
C PHE A 152 -6.95 -2.41 8.39
N ARG A 153 -6.20 -2.96 7.43
CA ARG A 153 -5.47 -4.23 7.61
C ARG A 153 -4.53 -4.17 8.79
N ARG A 154 -3.78 -3.08 8.93
CA ARG A 154 -2.88 -2.89 10.07
C ARG A 154 -3.62 -2.83 11.41
N LEU A 155 -4.82 -2.25 11.45
CA LEU A 155 -5.69 -2.29 12.64
C LEU A 155 -6.10 -3.74 12.96
N LEU A 156 -6.49 -4.53 11.96
CA LEU A 156 -6.87 -5.94 12.15
C LEU A 156 -5.70 -6.80 12.64
N GLU A 157 -4.48 -6.55 12.15
CA GLU A 157 -3.23 -7.24 12.55
C GLU A 157 -2.84 -7.00 14.01
N LEU A 158 -3.36 -5.95 14.66
CA LEU A 158 -3.04 -5.65 16.06
C LEU A 158 -3.84 -6.52 17.04
N GLN A 159 -4.77 -7.36 16.58
CA GLN A 159 -5.46 -8.28 17.47
C GLN A 159 -4.55 -9.42 17.96
N PRO A 160 -4.82 -9.98 19.15
CA PRO A 160 -5.88 -9.62 20.10
C PRO A 160 -5.54 -8.40 20.99
N ARG A 161 -4.48 -7.65 20.67
CA ARG A 161 -3.91 -6.58 21.51
C ARG A 161 -4.61 -5.23 21.39
N TRP A 162 -5.86 -5.20 20.93
CA TRP A 162 -6.63 -3.95 20.88
C TRP A 162 -6.83 -3.34 22.27
N SER A 163 -6.86 -4.16 23.32
CA SER A 163 -6.88 -3.70 24.72
C SER A 163 -5.61 -2.95 25.15
N LEU A 164 -4.53 -3.06 24.38
CA LEU A 164 -3.26 -2.36 24.63
C LEU A 164 -3.15 -1.05 23.84
N LEU A 165 -4.15 -0.72 23.01
CA LEU A 165 -4.15 0.55 22.28
C LEU A 165 -4.40 1.71 23.25
N PRO A 166 -3.59 2.79 23.20
CA PRO A 166 -3.87 4.00 23.94
C PRO A 166 -5.28 4.55 23.63
N ALA A 167 -5.94 5.13 24.64
CA ALA A 167 -7.27 5.71 24.45
C ALA A 167 -7.29 6.80 23.37
N ASP A 168 -6.24 7.63 23.33
CA ASP A 168 -6.06 8.69 22.33
C ASP A 168 -5.93 8.11 20.91
N ASP A 169 -5.29 6.95 20.75
CA ASP A 169 -5.18 6.27 19.47
C ASP A 169 -6.54 5.74 19.02
N ILE A 170 -7.31 5.12 19.92
CA ILE A 170 -8.68 4.65 19.64
C ILE A 170 -9.58 5.82 19.25
N GLN A 171 -9.49 6.95 19.96
CA GLN A 171 -10.24 8.17 19.63
C GLN A 171 -9.84 8.71 18.24
N THR A 172 -8.56 8.63 17.89
CA THR A 172 -8.04 9.07 16.60
C THR A 172 -8.45 8.13 15.46
N VAL A 173 -8.49 6.82 15.68
CA VAL A 173 -9.04 5.85 14.72
C VAL A 173 -10.53 6.09 14.51
N GLY A 174 -11.25 6.40 15.59
CA GLY A 174 -12.66 6.73 15.59
C GLY A 174 -13.54 5.50 15.81
N PHE A 175 -14.61 5.70 16.59
CA PHE A 175 -15.53 4.62 16.97
C PHE A 175 -16.14 3.87 15.76
N PRO A 176 -16.61 4.53 14.68
CA PRO A 176 -17.16 3.82 13.53
C PRO A 176 -16.16 2.86 12.85
N VAL A 177 -14.89 3.25 12.79
CA VAL A 177 -13.82 2.39 12.22
C VAL A 177 -13.56 1.19 13.11
N MET A 178 -13.56 1.39 14.43
CA MET A 178 -13.43 0.28 15.40
C MET A 178 -14.60 -0.70 15.29
N VAL A 179 -15.82 -0.21 15.13
CA VAL A 179 -17.01 -1.07 14.91
C VAL A 179 -16.86 -1.88 13.63
N ALA A 180 -16.46 -1.26 12.52
CA ALA A 180 -16.20 -1.96 11.28
C ALA A 180 -15.11 -3.03 11.43
N ALA A 181 -14.04 -2.75 12.18
CA ALA A 181 -12.99 -3.71 12.45
C ALA A 181 -13.50 -4.92 13.26
N VAL A 182 -14.31 -4.70 14.29
CA VAL A 182 -14.96 -5.77 15.07
C VAL A 182 -15.84 -6.63 14.16
N GLN A 183 -16.69 -6.01 13.34
CA GLN A 183 -17.59 -6.73 12.43
C GLN A 183 -16.84 -7.56 11.39
N VAL A 184 -15.75 -7.03 10.83
CA VAL A 184 -14.90 -7.80 9.91
C VAL A 184 -14.25 -8.98 10.60
N ARG A 185 -13.76 -8.82 11.84
CA ARG A 185 -13.18 -9.94 12.59
C ARG A 185 -14.23 -11.02 12.89
N ASP A 186 -15.42 -10.62 13.35
CA ASP A 186 -16.52 -11.56 13.61
C ASP A 186 -16.95 -12.31 12.33
N GLY A 187 -17.01 -11.59 11.20
CA GLY A 187 -17.29 -12.17 9.89
C GLY A 187 -16.20 -13.15 9.43
N ILE A 188 -14.92 -12.80 9.60
CA ILE A 188 -13.78 -13.69 9.28
C ILE A 188 -13.81 -14.92 10.18
N GLU A 189 -14.01 -14.77 11.49
CA GLU A 189 -14.03 -15.89 12.42
C GLU A 189 -15.21 -16.83 12.16
N THR A 190 -16.41 -16.27 11.91
CA THR A 190 -17.59 -17.04 11.53
C THR A 190 -17.33 -17.82 10.24
N HIS A 191 -16.76 -17.15 9.24
CA HIS A 191 -16.43 -17.77 7.96
C HIS A 191 -15.38 -18.88 8.12
N ARG A 192 -14.33 -18.65 8.90
CA ARG A 192 -13.32 -19.68 9.22
C ARG A 192 -13.93 -20.90 9.90
N ARG A 193 -14.88 -20.70 10.83
CA ARG A 193 -15.60 -21.81 11.48
C ARG A 193 -16.43 -22.62 10.47
N LEU A 194 -17.08 -21.96 9.51
CA LEU A 194 -17.80 -22.64 8.43
C LEU A 194 -16.84 -23.47 7.57
N VAL A 195 -15.75 -22.85 7.07
CA VAL A 195 -14.75 -23.57 6.26
C VAL A 195 -14.09 -24.70 7.06
N ALA A 196 -13.87 -24.52 8.35
CA ALA A 196 -13.30 -25.57 9.20
C ALA A 196 -14.23 -26.78 9.34
N GLY A 197 -15.55 -26.56 9.44
CA GLY A 197 -16.54 -27.62 9.60
C GLY A 197 -16.97 -28.29 8.30
N GLU A 198 -16.84 -27.60 7.16
CA GLU A 198 -17.39 -28.03 5.88
C GLU A 198 -16.28 -28.23 4.83
N PRO A 199 -15.80 -29.48 4.64
CA PRO A 199 -14.85 -29.76 3.57
C PRO A 199 -15.46 -29.49 2.19
N PRO A 200 -14.66 -29.05 1.21
CA PRO A 200 -15.10 -28.97 -0.18
C PRO A 200 -15.64 -30.32 -0.67
N ILE A 201 -16.67 -30.27 -1.50
CA ILE A 201 -17.29 -31.47 -2.07
C ILE A 201 -16.26 -32.17 -2.95
N LEU A 202 -15.98 -33.42 -2.61
CA LEU A 202 -15.05 -34.27 -3.35
C LEU A 202 -15.66 -34.69 -4.69
N THR A 203 -14.96 -34.42 -5.79
CA THR A 203 -15.33 -34.94 -7.11
C THR A 203 -14.61 -36.26 -7.35
N HIS A 204 -15.37 -37.35 -7.43
CA HIS A 204 -14.80 -38.70 -7.60
C HIS A 204 -14.39 -38.96 -9.04
N ALA A 205 -13.20 -39.53 -9.21
CA ALA A 205 -12.76 -40.01 -10.51
C ALA A 205 -13.58 -41.23 -10.96
N PRO A 206 -13.78 -41.44 -12.27
CA PRO A 206 -14.51 -42.61 -12.78
C PRO A 206 -13.88 -43.96 -12.39
N THR A 207 -12.59 -43.96 -12.04
CA THR A 207 -11.83 -45.14 -11.62
C THR A 207 -11.88 -45.39 -10.11
N CYS A 208 -12.51 -44.51 -9.33
CA CYS A 208 -12.63 -44.67 -7.89
C CYS A 208 -13.57 -45.85 -7.56
N THR A 209 -13.03 -46.88 -6.92
CA THR A 209 -13.78 -48.12 -6.60
C THR A 209 -14.52 -48.05 -5.27
N ASP A 210 -14.14 -47.12 -4.38
CA ASP A 210 -14.73 -46.95 -3.05
C ASP A 210 -14.91 -45.45 -2.75
N THR A 211 -15.97 -44.87 -3.31
CA THR A 211 -16.28 -43.44 -3.19
C THR A 211 -16.61 -43.04 -1.76
N THR A 212 -17.23 -43.94 -0.99
CA THR A 212 -17.57 -43.72 0.42
C THR A 212 -16.30 -43.56 1.24
N ARG A 213 -15.38 -44.54 1.18
CA ARG A 213 -14.12 -44.47 1.92
C ARG A 213 -13.29 -43.26 1.53
N CYS A 214 -13.22 -42.94 0.24
CA CYS A 214 -12.46 -41.77 -0.22
C CYS A 214 -13.06 -40.45 0.32
N THR A 215 -14.39 -40.38 0.46
CA THR A 215 -15.07 -39.21 1.05
C THR A 215 -14.80 -39.14 2.56
N ASP A 216 -14.91 -40.25 3.27
CA ASP A 216 -14.67 -40.32 4.71
C ASP A 216 -13.23 -39.92 5.05
N ASP A 217 -12.25 -40.45 4.31
CA ASP A 217 -10.84 -40.09 4.46
C ASP A 217 -10.62 -38.59 4.24
N TRP A 218 -11.23 -38.01 3.18
CA TRP A 218 -11.15 -36.57 2.91
C TRP A 218 -11.71 -35.72 4.05
N VAL A 219 -12.89 -36.05 4.58
CA VAL A 219 -13.51 -35.35 5.70
C VAL A 219 -12.61 -35.41 6.95
N GLN A 220 -12.02 -36.58 7.24
CA GLN A 220 -11.11 -36.73 8.37
C GLN A 220 -9.83 -35.91 8.21
N ILE A 221 -9.21 -35.95 7.04
CA ILE A 221 -7.99 -35.17 6.75
C ILE A 221 -8.29 -33.68 6.84
N TRP A 222 -9.40 -33.24 6.24
CA TRP A 222 -9.84 -31.86 6.30
C TRP A 222 -9.99 -31.38 7.74
N TRP A 223 -10.78 -32.07 8.54
CA TRP A 223 -11.01 -31.70 9.93
C TRP A 223 -9.71 -31.67 10.74
N ASN A 224 -8.91 -32.73 10.63
CA ASN A 224 -7.70 -32.88 11.43
C ASN A 224 -6.60 -31.87 11.06
N ILE A 225 -6.57 -31.42 9.81
CA ILE A 225 -5.57 -30.47 9.32
C ILE A 225 -6.16 -29.08 9.18
N ILE A 226 -7.01 -28.83 8.19
CA ILE A 226 -7.57 -27.50 7.91
C ILE A 226 -8.49 -27.06 9.04
N GLY A 227 -9.45 -27.90 9.44
CA GLY A 227 -10.46 -27.54 10.43
C GLY A 227 -9.86 -27.11 11.76
N ARG A 228 -9.01 -27.96 12.35
CA ARG A 228 -8.31 -27.64 13.59
C ARG A 228 -7.39 -26.43 13.45
N TYR A 229 -6.67 -26.32 12.35
CA TYR A 229 -5.69 -25.25 12.16
C TYR A 229 -6.35 -23.87 11.97
N LEU A 230 -7.51 -23.80 11.31
CA LEU A 230 -8.31 -22.57 11.23
C LEU A 230 -8.96 -22.18 12.56
N LEU A 231 -9.27 -23.15 13.41
CA LEU A 231 -9.89 -22.94 14.72
C LEU A 231 -8.88 -22.70 15.86
N GLU A 232 -7.58 -22.85 15.59
CA GLU A 232 -6.54 -22.71 16.59
C GLU A 232 -6.33 -21.23 16.94
N ALA A 233 -6.98 -20.77 18.02
CA ALA A 233 -7.10 -19.37 18.43
C ALA A 233 -5.78 -18.65 18.84
N ARG A 234 -4.62 -19.32 18.72
CA ARG A 234 -3.35 -18.81 19.26
C ARG A 234 -2.52 -18.03 18.25
N GLU A 235 -2.72 -18.24 16.95
CA GLU A 235 -1.96 -17.59 15.90
C GLU A 235 -2.89 -17.11 14.78
N ASP A 236 -2.63 -15.91 14.23
CA ASP A 236 -3.28 -15.46 13.00
C ASP A 236 -2.71 -16.29 11.83
N VAL A 237 -3.25 -17.49 11.68
CA VAL A 237 -2.87 -18.43 10.61
C VAL A 237 -3.44 -17.95 9.29
N SER A 238 -2.61 -17.95 8.24
CA SER A 238 -3.06 -17.69 6.87
C SER A 238 -3.55 -18.96 6.18
N TRP A 239 -4.44 -18.80 5.20
CA TRP A 239 -4.88 -19.91 4.34
C TRP A 239 -3.71 -20.63 3.69
N ASP A 240 -2.74 -19.88 3.16
CA ASP A 240 -1.58 -20.45 2.48
C ASP A 240 -0.77 -21.38 3.41
N GLN A 241 -0.62 -21.01 4.69
CA GLN A 241 0.01 -21.86 5.69
C GLN A 241 -0.83 -23.12 5.98
N ALA A 242 -2.16 -23.00 6.00
CA ALA A 242 -3.05 -24.14 6.18
C ALA A 242 -2.96 -25.13 5.00
N VAL A 243 -2.92 -24.60 3.78
CA VAL A 243 -2.75 -25.40 2.55
C VAL A 243 -1.37 -26.04 2.51
N GLU A 244 -0.31 -25.32 2.86
CA GLU A 244 1.05 -25.88 2.93
C GLU A 244 1.10 -27.08 3.90
N LYS A 245 0.48 -26.94 5.07
CA LYS A 245 0.37 -28.02 6.06
C LYS A 245 -0.43 -29.22 5.53
N LEU A 246 -1.55 -28.96 4.83
CA LEU A 246 -2.34 -30.01 4.19
C LEU A 246 -1.51 -30.80 3.16
N LEU A 247 -0.73 -30.11 2.34
CA LEU A 247 0.10 -30.75 1.30
C LEU A 247 1.22 -31.64 1.86
N GLN A 248 1.56 -31.51 3.14
CA GLN A 248 2.57 -32.32 3.83
C GLN A 248 1.98 -33.56 4.51
N CYS A 249 0.66 -33.76 4.47
CA CYS A 249 -0.01 -34.85 5.17
C CYS A 249 -0.06 -36.15 4.36
N ASP A 250 -0.21 -37.27 5.07
CA ASP A 250 -0.59 -38.54 4.45
C ASP A 250 -2.11 -38.55 4.20
N PHE A 251 -2.50 -38.86 2.97
CA PHE A 251 -3.89 -38.86 2.53
C PHE A 251 -4.54 -40.26 2.59
N GLY A 252 -3.86 -41.22 3.23
CA GLY A 252 -4.43 -42.53 3.53
C GLY A 252 -4.75 -43.34 2.28
N ALA A 253 -6.00 -43.78 2.14
CA ALA A 253 -6.43 -44.64 1.04
C ALA A 253 -7.22 -43.90 -0.05
N MET A 254 -7.16 -42.56 -0.07
CA MET A 254 -7.80 -41.78 -1.12
C MET A 254 -7.26 -42.15 -2.49
N ASP A 255 -8.16 -42.29 -3.47
CA ASP A 255 -7.76 -42.45 -4.87
C ASP A 255 -6.99 -41.21 -5.32
N ARG A 256 -5.90 -41.44 -6.07
CA ARG A 256 -4.97 -40.38 -6.49
C ARG A 256 -5.66 -39.27 -7.30
N LEU A 257 -6.62 -39.63 -8.16
CA LEU A 257 -7.31 -38.65 -9.00
C LEU A 257 -8.36 -37.88 -8.19
N CYS A 258 -9.05 -38.54 -7.25
CA CYS A 258 -9.94 -37.86 -6.30
C CYS A 258 -9.16 -36.86 -5.44
N LEU A 259 -8.00 -37.26 -4.92
CA LEU A 259 -7.12 -36.39 -4.14
C LEU A 259 -6.65 -35.18 -4.96
N GLN A 260 -6.19 -35.40 -6.20
CA GLN A 260 -5.77 -34.29 -7.07
C GLN A 260 -6.90 -33.29 -7.26
N SER A 261 -8.12 -33.77 -7.54
CA SER A 261 -9.28 -32.89 -7.69
C SER A 261 -9.59 -32.10 -6.42
N ALA A 262 -9.46 -32.71 -5.24
CA ALA A 262 -9.65 -32.02 -3.96
C ALA A 262 -8.60 -30.92 -3.76
N LEU A 263 -7.31 -31.24 -4.03
CA LEU A 263 -6.22 -30.29 -3.89
C LEU A 263 -6.33 -29.13 -4.89
N ASP A 264 -6.83 -29.36 -6.10
CA ASP A 264 -7.04 -28.31 -7.09
C ASP A 264 -8.11 -27.30 -6.61
N ILE A 265 -9.18 -27.77 -5.97
CA ILE A 265 -10.20 -26.90 -5.36
C ILE A 265 -9.59 -26.06 -4.24
N VAL A 266 -8.80 -26.70 -3.35
CA VAL A 266 -8.16 -26.02 -2.22
C VAL A 266 -7.16 -24.95 -2.68
N LYS A 267 -6.32 -25.28 -3.69
CA LYS A 267 -5.36 -24.35 -4.29
C LYS A 267 -6.02 -23.22 -5.05
N GLY A 268 -7.24 -23.42 -5.54
CA GLY A 268 -8.05 -22.37 -6.15
C GLY A 268 -8.39 -21.23 -5.20
N GLY A 269 -8.23 -21.41 -3.89
CA GLY A 269 -8.36 -20.35 -2.88
C GLY A 269 -9.78 -19.82 -2.66
N ASP A 270 -10.78 -20.39 -3.34
CA ASP A 270 -12.18 -20.00 -3.27
C ASP A 270 -12.73 -19.92 -1.83
N PRO A 271 -12.38 -20.87 -0.92
CA PRO A 271 -12.86 -20.81 0.46
C PRO A 271 -12.40 -19.58 1.24
N MET A 272 -11.38 -18.83 0.82
CA MET A 272 -10.85 -17.68 1.58
C MET A 272 -10.95 -16.34 0.85
N LEU A 273 -11.52 -16.33 -0.36
CA LEU A 273 -11.88 -15.09 -1.07
C LEU A 273 -12.86 -14.23 -0.25
N ALA A 274 -13.66 -14.85 0.62
CA ALA A 274 -14.57 -14.15 1.52
C ALA A 274 -13.85 -13.20 2.50
N GLU A 275 -12.67 -13.57 3.03
CA GLU A 275 -11.91 -12.69 3.95
C GLU A 275 -11.52 -11.38 3.28
N SER A 276 -10.99 -11.47 2.05
CA SER A 276 -10.64 -10.29 1.25
C SER A 276 -11.85 -9.44 0.92
N ARG A 277 -13.03 -10.06 0.70
CA ARG A 277 -14.29 -9.34 0.50
C ARG A 277 -14.74 -8.61 1.77
N PHE A 278 -14.63 -9.21 2.95
CA PHE A 278 -14.97 -8.52 4.21
C PHE A 278 -14.11 -7.27 4.41
N ILE A 279 -12.79 -7.38 4.20
CA ILE A 279 -11.85 -6.26 4.32
C ILE A 279 -12.15 -5.19 3.26
N SER A 280 -12.36 -5.59 2.00
CA SER A 280 -12.67 -4.66 0.91
C SER A 280 -13.97 -3.90 1.17
N ASN A 281 -15.02 -4.58 1.64
CA ASN A 281 -16.31 -3.96 1.92
C ASN A 281 -16.22 -2.98 3.11
N ALA A 282 -15.50 -3.35 4.17
CA ALA A 282 -15.28 -2.46 5.29
C ALA A 282 -14.39 -1.26 4.91
N THR A 283 -13.40 -1.47 4.04
CA THR A 283 -12.59 -0.39 3.48
C THR A 283 -13.48 0.64 2.77
N GLU A 284 -14.45 0.20 1.96
CA GLU A 284 -15.41 1.11 1.33
C GLU A 284 -16.28 1.86 2.34
N GLN A 285 -16.72 1.18 3.41
CA GLN A 285 -17.48 1.83 4.48
C GLN A 285 -16.64 2.89 5.20
N VAL A 286 -15.38 2.58 5.50
CA VAL A 286 -14.44 3.50 6.15
C VAL A 286 -14.10 4.68 5.23
N MET A 287 -13.92 4.44 3.93
CA MET A 287 -13.75 5.51 2.94
C MET A 287 -14.94 6.48 2.95
N LYS A 288 -16.18 5.97 2.95
CA LYS A 288 -17.38 6.81 3.05
C LYS A 288 -17.42 7.65 4.33
N LEU A 289 -16.92 7.11 5.45
CA LEU A 289 -16.83 7.82 6.72
C LEU A 289 -15.82 8.97 6.70
N PHE A 290 -14.74 8.85 5.91
CA PHE A 290 -13.75 9.92 5.73
C PHE A 290 -14.19 10.98 4.73
N GLY A 291 -15.41 10.85 4.18
CA GLY A 291 -15.94 11.67 3.09
C GLY A 291 -15.59 11.06 1.74
N GLU A 292 -16.50 11.19 0.78
CA GLU A 292 -16.16 11.00 -0.64
C GLU A 292 -15.02 11.98 -0.93
N ALA A 293 -13.77 11.50 -0.95
CA ALA A 293 -12.71 12.26 -1.59
C ALA A 293 -13.25 12.56 -2.98
N GLU A 294 -13.38 13.84 -3.32
CA GLU A 294 -13.52 14.30 -4.70
C GLU A 294 -12.71 13.35 -5.56
N THR A 295 -13.38 12.62 -6.43
CA THR A 295 -12.76 11.62 -7.29
C THR A 295 -11.66 12.34 -8.06
N TRP A 296 -10.41 12.22 -7.61
CA TRP A 296 -9.21 12.69 -8.30
C TRP A 296 -8.89 11.78 -9.50
N GLU A 297 -9.95 11.35 -10.21
CA GLU A 297 -9.86 10.74 -11.51
C GLU A 297 -9.79 11.89 -12.53
N ILE A 298 -8.56 12.33 -12.81
CA ILE A 298 -8.22 13.07 -14.02
C ILE A 298 -7.25 12.20 -14.81
#